data_AF-A0A7C3K2I4-F1
#
_entry.id   AF-A0A7C3K2I4-F1
#
_cell.length_a   1.000
_cell.length_b   1.000
_cell.length_c   1.000
_cell.angle_alpha   90.00
_cell.angle_beta   90.00
_cell.angle_gamma   90.00
#
_symmetry.space_group_name_H-M   'P 1'
#
loop_
_entity.id
_entity.type
_entity.pdbx_description
1 polymer ?
#
loop_
_entity_poly.entity_id
_entity_poly.type
_entity_poly.pdbx_seq_one_letter_code
_entity_poly.pdbx_strand_id
1 'polypeptide(L)' 'KNLPLAKQTIDLIGMLKEKTKGNLTPEEAKLIENILFDLRMRYVKATG' A
#
# COMPACT_ATOMS: atom_id res chain seq x y z
N LYS A 1 -14.32 9.36 8.12
CA LYS A 1 -13.37 9.99 7.16
C LYS A 1 -11.95 9.79 7.70
N ASN A 2 -11.31 8.67 7.35
CA ASN A 2 -9.98 8.28 7.87
C ASN A 2 -8.92 8.39 6.76
N LEU A 3 -8.98 9.50 6.03
CA LEU A 3 -8.04 9.86 4.98
C LEU A 3 -6.57 9.81 5.42
N PRO A 4 -6.17 10.39 6.57
CA PRO A 4 -4.77 10.33 7.00
C PRO A 4 -4.29 8.90 7.29
N LEU A 5 -5.19 8.05 7.79
CA LEU A 5 -4.87 6.65 8.12
C LEU A 5 -4.55 5.85 6.86
N ALA A 6 -5.34 5.99 5.80
CA ALA A 6 -5.10 5.31 4.53
C ALA A 6 -3.77 5.74 3.88
N LYS A 7 -3.44 7.04 3.97
CA LYS A 7 -2.14 7.54 3.48
C LYS A 7 -0.98 6.98 4.29
N GLN A 8 -1.10 6.94 5.63
CA GLN A 8 -0.10 6.29 6.49
C GLN A 8 0.05 4.79 6.19
N THR A 9 -1.03 4.06 5.94
CA THR A 9 -0.96 2.64 5.57
C THR A 9 -0.23 2.45 4.24
N ILE A 10 -0.50 3.30 3.24
CA ILE A 10 0.20 3.26 1.94
C ILE A 10 1.70 3.51 2.12
N ASP A 11 2.07 4.54 2.88
CA ASP A 11 3.48 4.86 3.18
C ASP A 11 4.19 3.72 3.93
N LEU A 12 3.53 3.16 4.95
CA LEU A 12 4.08 2.04 5.73
C LEU A 12 4.28 0.78 4.88
N ILE A 13 3.30 0.44 4.05
CA ILE A 13 3.37 -0.69 3.12
C ILE A 13 4.46 -0.44 2.05
N GLY A 14 4.62 0.80 1.58
CA GLY A 14 5.69 1.19 0.66
C GLY A 14 7.08 1.02 1.29
N MET A 15 7.26 1.48 2.52
CA MET A 15 8.51 1.29 3.28
C MET A 15 8.79 -0.19 3.56
N LEU A 16 7.76 -0.98 3.87
CA LEU A 16 7.86 -2.43 4.01
C LEU A 16 8.26 -3.06 2.67
N LYS A 17 7.65 -2.68 1.55
CA LYS A 17 8.01 -3.17 0.21
C LYS A 17 9.49 -2.89 -0.08
N GLU A 18 9.98 -1.69 0.22
CA GLU A 18 11.39 -1.35 0.02
C GLU A 18 12.33 -2.13 0.93
N LYS A 19 12.03 -2.22 2.23
CA LYS A 19 12.85 -3.00 3.19
C LYS A 19 12.85 -4.49 2.87
N THR A 20 11.73 -5.01 2.38
CA THR A 20 11.55 -6.44 2.14
C THR A 20 11.90 -6.80 0.69
N LYS A 21 12.22 -5.84 -0.20
CA LYS A 21 12.49 -6.07 -1.64
C LYS A 21 13.62 -7.07 -1.91
N GLY A 22 14.57 -7.20 -0.97
CA GLY A 22 15.66 -8.20 -1.04
C GLY A 22 15.25 -9.61 -0.63
N ASN A 23 14.08 -9.78 0.01
CA ASN A 23 13.57 -11.04 0.54
C ASN A 23 12.15 -11.38 0.04
N LEU A 24 11.52 -10.49 -0.74
CA LEU A 24 10.18 -10.64 -1.28
C LEU A 24 10.23 -11.50 -2.53
N THR A 25 9.46 -12.59 -2.52
CA THR A 25 9.16 -13.35 -3.72
C THR A 25 8.23 -12.54 -4.65
N PRO A 26 8.24 -12.84 -5.96
CA PRO A 26 7.40 -12.14 -6.93
C PRO A 26 5.90 -12.20 -6.60
N GLU A 27 5.43 -13.23 -5.89
CA GLU A 27 4.05 -13.36 -5.42
C GLU A 27 3.73 -12.35 -4.32
N GLU A 28 4.58 -12.23 -3.30
CA GLU A 28 4.41 -11.27 -2.22
C GLU A 28 4.45 -9.82 -2.73
N ALA A 29 5.35 -9.53 -3.67
CA ALA A 29 5.41 -8.22 -4.30
C ALA A 29 4.09 -7.86 -5.01
N LYS A 30 3.49 -8.83 -5.70
CA LYS A 30 2.20 -8.66 -6.40
C LYS A 30 1.03 -8.48 -5.43
N LEU A 31 1.07 -9.16 -4.30
CA LEU A 31 0.04 -9.08 -3.26
C LEU A 31 0.09 -7.72 -2.54
N ILE A 32 1.30 -7.26 -2.20
CA ILE A 32 1.55 -5.91 -1.67
C ILE A 32 1.08 -4.83 -2.65
N GLU A 33 1.36 -5.00 -3.93
CA GLU A 33 0.97 -4.04 -4.96
C GLU A 33 -0.55 -3.98 -5.13
N ASN A 34 -1.25 -5.12 -5.07
CA ASN A 34 -2.72 -5.16 -5.07
C ASN A 34 -3.32 -4.46 -3.83
N ILE A 35 -2.77 -4.71 -2.64
CA ILE A 35 -3.23 -4.06 -1.40
C ILE A 35 -3.01 -2.55 -1.47
N LEU A 36 -1.83 -2.12 -1.94
CA LEU A 36 -1.53 -0.70 -2.18
C LEU A 36 -2.51 -0.08 -3.15
N PHE A 37 -2.85 -0.79 -4.23
CA PHE A 37 -3.78 -0.32 -5.24
C PHE A 37 -5.19 -0.15 -4.68
N ASP A 38 -5.72 -1.12 -3.93
CA ASP A 38 -7.05 -1.04 -3.31
C ASP A 38 -7.13 0.11 -2.30
N LEU A 39 -6.09 0.26 -1.46
CA LEU A 39 -5.96 1.37 -0.52
C LEU A 39 -5.91 2.73 -1.23
N ARG A 40 -5.15 2.84 -2.32
CA ARG A 40 -5.04 4.08 -3.10
C ARG A 40 -6.37 4.42 -3.77
N MET A 41 -7.10 3.42 -4.27
CA MET A 41 -8.41 3.61 -4.87
C MET A 41 -9.47 4.02 -3.85
N ARG A 42 -9.46 3.41 -2.65
CA ARG A 42 -10.31 3.83 -1.51
C ARG A 42 -9.96 5.23 -1.02
N TYR A 43 -8.67 5.58 -0.98
CA TYR A 43 -8.22 6.91 -0.61
C TYR A 43 -8.73 7.95 -1.61
N VAL A 44 -8.54 7.73 -2.90
CA VAL A 44 -9.04 8.61 -3.98
C VAL A 44 -10.55 8.79 -3.89
N LYS A 45 -11.31 7.70 -3.72
CA LYS A 45 -12.77 7.73 -3.51
C LYS A 45 -13.21 8.48 -2.25
N ALA A 46 -12.38 8.53 -1.23
CA ALA A 46 -12.69 9.23 0.02
C ALA A 46 -12.23 10.69 0.01
N THR A 47 -11.27 11.04 -0.85
CA THR A 47 -10.79 12.42 -1.08
C THR A 47 -11.61 13.18 -2.13
N GLY A 48 -12.24 12.47 -3.07
CA GLY A 48 -13.22 13.01 -4.01
C GLY A 48 -14.61 13.11 -3.39
#